data_AF-T1CUE7-F1
#
_entry.id   AF-T1CUE7-F1
#
_cell.length_a   1.000
_cell.length_b   1.000
_cell.length_c   1.000
_cell.angle_alpha   90.00
_cell.angle_beta   90.00
_cell.angle_gamma   90.00
#
_symmetry.space_group_name_H-M   'P 1'
#
loop_
_entity.id
_entity.type
_entity.pdbx_description
1 polymer ?
#
loop_
_entity_poly.entity_id
_entity_poly.type
_entity_poly.pdbx_seq_one_letter_code
_entity_poly.pdbx_strand_id
1 'polypeptide(L)'
;MLFAHDREPLLEWLRTRRLLYHDAALNYTLVHAGFAQRWNLKQAQRVATEIERELRGPQHARLLQHLFGNRPALWHPGLKGAERLRAGINVLTRMRYCDARGRLDFDAKGSPGSQPAGLYPWFEVPGMLRRETRIVFGHWSALG
;
A
#
# COMPACT_ATOMS: atom_id res chain seq x y z
N MET A 1 -24.56 -3.20 -9.15
CA MET A 1 -24.19 -4.53 -9.67
C MET A 1 -23.42 -4.32 -10.97
N LEU A 2 -22.38 -5.12 -11.23
CA LEU A 2 -21.68 -5.15 -12.53
C LEU A 2 -22.38 -6.19 -13.41
N PHE A 3 -22.81 -5.81 -14.61
CA PHE A 3 -23.62 -6.64 -15.52
C PHE A 3 -22.85 -7.19 -16.73
N ALA A 4 -21.51 -7.09 -16.72
CA ALA A 4 -20.68 -7.59 -17.82
C ALA A 4 -20.57 -9.11 -17.79
N HIS A 5 -20.63 -9.76 -18.96
CA HIS A 5 -20.59 -11.22 -19.10
C HIS A 5 -19.24 -11.83 -18.67
N ASP A 6 -18.16 -11.07 -18.81
CA ASP A 6 -16.79 -11.44 -18.45
C ASP A 6 -16.39 -11.02 -17.04
N ARG A 7 -17.32 -10.49 -16.24
CA ARG A 7 -17.06 -10.00 -14.88
C ARG A 7 -16.34 -11.04 -14.01
N GLU A 8 -16.84 -12.26 -13.99
CA GLU A 8 -16.30 -13.31 -13.11
C GLU A 8 -14.86 -13.69 -13.47
N PRO A 9 -14.54 -14.09 -14.72
CA PRO A 9 -13.15 -14.40 -15.07
C PRO A 9 -12.20 -13.21 -14.89
N LEU A 10 -12.65 -11.97 -15.11
CA LEU A 10 -11.83 -10.78 -14.87
C LEU A 10 -11.57 -10.53 -13.38
N LEU A 11 -12.57 -10.67 -12.51
CA LEU A 11 -12.39 -10.51 -11.05
C LEU A 11 -11.57 -11.66 -10.45
N GLU A 12 -11.73 -12.88 -10.97
CA GLU A 12 -10.87 -14.03 -10.66
C GLU A 12 -9.42 -13.74 -11.03
N TRP A 13 -9.17 -13.31 -12.27
CA TRP A 13 -7.82 -12.96 -12.71
C TRP A 13 -7.23 -11.80 -11.89
N LEU A 14 -7.99 -10.74 -11.65
CA LEU A 14 -7.52 -9.53 -11.01
C LEU A 14 -7.00 -9.80 -9.59
N ARG A 15 -7.71 -10.61 -8.79
CA ARG A 15 -7.29 -10.90 -7.41
C ARG A 15 -5.98 -11.69 -7.33
N THR A 16 -5.56 -12.33 -8.41
CA THR A 16 -4.30 -13.08 -8.46
C THR A 16 -3.09 -12.22 -8.75
N ARG A 17 -3.30 -10.96 -9.18
CA ARG A 17 -2.21 -10.04 -9.54
C ARG A 17 -1.40 -9.64 -8.31
N ARG A 18 -0.18 -9.17 -8.57
CA ARG A 18 0.74 -8.73 -7.52
C ARG A 18 0.40 -7.31 -7.09
N LEU A 19 0.56 -7.02 -5.79
CA LEU A 19 0.50 -5.68 -5.24
C LEU A 19 1.86 -4.97 -5.30
N LEU A 20 2.94 -5.75 -5.34
CA LEU A 20 4.31 -5.26 -5.44
C LEU A 20 5.09 -6.16 -6.40
N TYR A 21 5.78 -5.55 -7.35
CA TYR A 21 6.67 -6.23 -8.28
C TYR A 21 8.08 -5.66 -8.15
N HIS A 22 9.08 -6.51 -7.96
CA HIS A 22 10.49 -6.11 -7.93
C HIS A 22 11.23 -6.78 -9.08
N ASP A 23 11.96 -5.97 -9.84
CA ASP A 23 12.90 -6.42 -10.86
C ASP A 23 14.32 -6.26 -10.32
N ALA A 24 14.99 -7.38 -10.04
CA ALA A 24 16.32 -7.39 -9.47
C ALA A 24 17.40 -6.96 -10.48
N ALA A 25 17.20 -7.20 -11.78
CA ALA A 25 18.17 -6.84 -12.81
C ALA A 25 18.20 -5.32 -13.00
N LEU A 26 17.03 -4.67 -12.97
CA LEU A 26 16.92 -3.21 -13.10
C LEU A 26 17.05 -2.49 -11.74
N ASN A 27 16.91 -3.22 -10.63
CA ASN A 27 16.78 -2.69 -9.27
C ASN A 27 15.61 -1.69 -9.11
N TYR A 28 14.48 -1.99 -9.77
CA TYR A 28 13.24 -1.22 -9.64
C TYR A 28 12.16 -2.01 -8.93
N THR A 29 11.36 -1.31 -8.14
CA THR A 29 10.18 -1.85 -7.49
C THR A 29 8.95 -1.05 -7.85
N LEU A 30 7.97 -1.70 -8.47
CA LEU A 30 6.66 -1.15 -8.79
C LEU A 30 5.67 -1.47 -7.66
N VAL A 31 4.98 -0.43 -7.17
CA VAL A 31 3.93 -0.52 -6.17
C VAL A 31 2.92 0.59 -6.40
N HIS A 32 1.64 0.42 -6.05
CA HIS A 32 0.64 1.46 -6.35
C HIS A 32 0.89 2.77 -5.58
N ALA A 33 1.16 2.70 -4.27
CA ALA A 33 1.44 3.86 -3.42
C ALA A 33 2.89 4.01 -2.97
N GLY A 34 3.38 3.12 -2.12
CA GLY A 34 4.74 3.25 -1.58
C GLY A 34 5.00 2.31 -0.41
N PHE A 35 6.07 2.60 0.34
CA PHE A 35 6.48 1.81 1.50
C PHE A 35 6.38 2.62 2.79
N ALA A 36 5.94 1.98 3.87
CA ALA A 36 6.02 2.59 5.20
C ALA A 36 7.46 3.04 5.51
N GLN A 37 7.59 4.11 6.30
CA GLN A 37 8.86 4.75 6.68
C GLN A 37 9.92 3.74 7.17
N ARG A 38 9.49 2.70 7.88
CA ARG A 38 10.35 1.68 8.52
C ARG A 38 10.48 0.37 7.74
N TRP A 39 10.03 0.31 6.49
CA TRP A 39 10.14 -0.90 5.67
C TRP A 39 11.40 -0.92 4.81
N ASN A 40 12.09 -2.05 4.75
CA ASN A 40 12.97 -2.35 3.61
C ASN A 40 12.19 -3.13 2.53
N LEU A 41 12.83 -3.39 1.40
CA LEU A 41 12.21 -4.12 0.28
C LEU A 41 11.66 -5.49 0.72
N LYS A 42 12.42 -6.24 1.52
CA LYS A 42 12.02 -7.56 2.02
C LYS A 42 10.77 -7.49 2.88
N GLN A 43 10.65 -6.47 3.74
CA GLN A 43 9.46 -6.26 4.57
C GLN A 43 8.25 -5.89 3.72
N ALA A 44 8.41 -5.00 2.74
CA ALA A 44 7.34 -4.63 1.82
C ALA A 44 6.84 -5.84 1.00
N GLN A 45 7.76 -6.64 0.43
CA GLN A 45 7.44 -7.88 -0.28
C GLN A 45 6.71 -8.89 0.59
N ARG A 46 7.14 -9.06 1.85
CA ARG A 46 6.49 -9.97 2.79
C ARG A 46 5.05 -9.56 3.07
N VAL A 47 4.81 -8.28 3.33
CA VAL A 47 3.45 -7.76 3.57
C VAL A 47 2.60 -7.86 2.31
N ALA A 48 3.13 -7.52 1.14
CA ALA A 48 2.42 -7.65 -0.13
C ALA A 48 2.02 -9.12 -0.39
N THR A 49 2.95 -10.07 -0.21
CA THR A 49 2.71 -11.51 -0.38
C THR A 49 1.65 -12.04 0.59
N GLU A 50 1.66 -11.56 1.84
CA GLU A 50 0.64 -11.91 2.83
C GLU A 50 -0.75 -11.51 2.37
N ILE A 51 -0.91 -10.26 1.90
CA ILE A 51 -2.20 -9.75 1.39
C ILE A 51 -2.61 -10.48 0.10
N GLU A 52 -1.69 -10.65 -0.84
CA GLU A 52 -1.94 -11.36 -2.10
C GLU A 52 -2.41 -12.80 -1.87
N ARG A 53 -1.85 -13.50 -0.88
CA ARG A 53 -2.29 -14.86 -0.53
C ARG A 53 -3.74 -14.86 -0.05
N GLU A 54 -4.12 -13.92 0.81
CA GLU A 54 -5.50 -13.80 1.28
C GLU A 54 -6.47 -13.41 0.15
N LEU A 55 -6.03 -12.55 -0.78
CA LEU A 55 -6.81 -12.19 -1.97
C LEU A 55 -6.98 -13.38 -2.94
N ARG A 56 -5.98 -14.24 -3.09
CA ARG A 56 -6.07 -15.46 -3.90
C ARG A 56 -6.87 -16.57 -3.23
N GLY A 57 -6.99 -16.52 -1.90
CA GLY A 57 -7.61 -17.58 -1.10
C GLY A 57 -9.13 -17.61 -1.16
N PRO A 58 -9.74 -18.71 -0.66
CA PRO A 58 -11.20 -18.86 -0.62
C PRO A 58 -11.88 -17.84 0.31
N GLN A 59 -11.14 -17.23 1.24
CA GLN A 59 -11.65 -16.24 2.19
C GLN A 59 -11.49 -14.78 1.72
N HIS A 60 -11.14 -14.53 0.46
CA HIS A 60 -10.91 -13.18 -0.07
C HIS A 60 -12.09 -12.23 0.15
N ALA A 61 -13.34 -12.73 0.09
CA ALA A 61 -14.54 -11.95 0.34
C ALA A 61 -14.51 -11.28 1.74
N ARG A 62 -14.01 -12.00 2.76
CA ARG A 62 -13.86 -11.46 4.12
C ARG A 62 -12.83 -10.34 4.17
N LEU A 63 -11.71 -10.49 3.45
CA LEU A 63 -10.71 -9.41 3.34
C LEU A 63 -11.32 -8.17 2.67
N LEU A 64 -12.03 -8.36 1.57
CA LEU A 64 -12.67 -7.26 0.81
C LEU A 64 -13.69 -6.49 1.65
N GLN A 65 -14.50 -7.18 2.47
CA GLN A 65 -15.44 -6.54 3.40
C GLN A 65 -14.74 -5.64 4.43
N HIS A 66 -13.49 -5.93 4.76
CA HIS A 66 -12.70 -5.20 5.73
C HIS A 66 -11.67 -4.25 5.10
N LEU A 67 -11.69 -4.05 3.78
CA LEU A 67 -10.65 -3.33 3.05
C LEU A 67 -10.71 -1.81 3.27
N PHE A 68 -11.92 -1.24 3.32
CA PHE A 68 -12.15 0.21 3.24
C PHE A 68 -12.04 0.99 4.57
N GLY A 69 -11.36 0.44 5.57
CA GLY A 69 -11.14 1.12 6.84
C GLY A 69 -9.87 1.98 6.87
N ASN A 70 -9.92 3.13 7.55
CA ASN A 70 -8.76 3.99 7.78
C ASN A 70 -7.98 3.62 9.06
N ARG A 71 -8.47 2.65 9.85
CA ARG A 71 -7.82 2.18 11.09
C ARG A 71 -7.38 0.71 11.00
N PRO A 72 -6.18 0.37 11.50
CA PRO A 72 -5.20 1.29 12.09
C PRO A 72 -4.44 2.11 11.03
N ALA A 73 -4.09 3.35 11.37
CA ALA A 73 -3.37 4.27 10.49
C ALA A 73 -1.84 4.07 10.53
N LEU A 74 -1.34 3.24 11.45
CA LEU A 74 0.08 2.90 11.56
C LEU A 74 0.25 1.39 11.41
N TRP A 75 1.11 0.97 10.51
CA TRP A 75 1.52 -0.42 10.45
C TRP A 75 2.66 -0.68 11.44
N HIS A 76 2.55 -1.75 12.23
CA HIS A 76 3.64 -2.26 13.06
C HIS A 76 3.60 -3.80 13.11
N PRO A 77 4.72 -4.48 13.40
CA PRO A 77 4.81 -5.94 13.31
C PRO A 77 3.88 -6.69 14.28
N GLY A 78 3.44 -6.03 15.37
CA GLY A 78 2.52 -6.60 16.35
C GLY A 78 1.05 -6.66 15.92
N LEU A 79 0.65 -6.00 14.82
CA LEU A 79 -0.70 -6.12 14.29
C LEU A 79 -1.00 -7.55 13.86
N LYS A 80 -2.27 -7.99 13.99
CA LYS A 80 -2.73 -9.32 13.62
C LYS A 80 -4.01 -9.27 12.77
N GLY A 81 -4.29 -10.36 12.07
CA GLY A 81 -5.55 -10.56 11.35
C GLY A 81 -5.92 -9.42 10.39
N ALA A 82 -7.19 -9.02 10.41
CA ALA A 82 -7.73 -8.01 9.49
C ALA A 82 -7.06 -6.63 9.64
N GLU A 83 -6.66 -6.23 10.85
CA GLU A 83 -5.99 -4.94 11.07
C GLU A 83 -4.62 -4.89 10.41
N ARG A 84 -3.86 -5.99 10.51
CA ARG A 84 -2.56 -6.13 9.87
C ARG A 84 -2.66 -6.03 8.35
N LEU A 85 -3.60 -6.78 7.77
CA LEU A 85 -3.85 -6.79 6.32
C LEU A 85 -4.28 -5.41 5.85
N ARG A 86 -5.25 -4.79 6.53
CA ARG A 86 -5.78 -3.46 6.18
C ARG A 86 -4.72 -2.36 6.27
N ALA A 87 -3.93 -2.34 7.35
CA ALA A 87 -2.83 -1.38 7.46
C ALA A 87 -1.80 -1.57 6.33
N GLY A 88 -1.48 -2.82 6.00
CA GLY A 88 -0.58 -3.13 4.87
C GLY A 88 -1.15 -2.67 3.53
N ILE A 89 -2.44 -2.92 3.28
CA ILE A 89 -3.16 -2.45 2.09
C ILE A 89 -3.11 -0.93 2.03
N ASN A 90 -3.45 -0.23 3.12
CA ASN A 90 -3.44 1.23 3.15
C ASN A 90 -2.07 1.82 2.80
N VAL A 91 -0.98 1.22 3.31
CA VAL A 91 0.39 1.61 2.93
C VAL A 91 0.65 1.39 1.44
N LEU A 92 0.32 0.20 0.92
CA LEU A 92 0.66 -0.20 -0.44
C LEU A 92 -0.23 0.45 -1.53
N THR A 93 -1.44 0.91 -1.18
CA THR A 93 -2.43 1.35 -2.18
C THR A 93 -3.04 2.74 -1.96
N ARG A 94 -2.89 3.36 -0.78
CA ARG A 94 -3.61 4.61 -0.46
C ARG A 94 -2.73 5.72 0.12
N MET A 95 -1.49 5.42 0.49
CA MET A 95 -0.61 6.34 1.19
C MET A 95 -0.16 7.52 0.34
N ARG A 96 -0.37 8.73 0.86
CA ARG A 96 0.17 9.98 0.30
C ARG A 96 1.10 10.63 1.30
N TYR A 97 0.48 11.09 2.39
CA TYR A 97 1.13 11.75 3.50
C TYR A 97 1.18 10.87 4.75
N CYS A 98 2.16 11.12 5.59
CA CYS A 98 2.22 10.57 6.95
C CYS A 98 2.96 11.51 7.89
N ASP A 99 2.75 11.32 9.19
CA ASP A 99 3.50 12.05 10.23
C ASP A 99 4.94 11.51 10.38
N ALA A 100 5.76 12.18 11.19
CA ALA A 100 7.15 11.77 11.46
C ALA A 100 7.28 10.38 12.13
N ARG A 101 6.18 9.82 12.67
CA ARG A 101 6.10 8.48 13.26
C ARG A 101 5.62 7.43 12.25
N GLY A 102 5.30 7.84 11.02
CA GLY A 102 4.80 6.99 9.95
C GLY A 102 3.31 6.68 10.03
N ARG A 103 2.53 7.43 10.82
CA ARG A 103 1.06 7.32 10.80
C ARG A 103 0.52 7.94 9.52
N LEU A 104 -0.23 7.15 8.77
CA LEU A 104 -0.88 7.56 7.53
C LEU A 104 -1.90 8.67 7.78
N ASP A 105 -1.87 9.67 6.94
CA ASP A 105 -2.95 10.65 6.82
C ASP A 105 -3.81 10.33 5.58
N PHE A 106 -5.12 10.25 5.78
CA PHE A 106 -6.08 9.90 4.72
C PHE A 106 -6.85 11.12 4.20
N ASP A 107 -6.71 12.28 4.84
CA ASP A 107 -7.52 13.47 4.59
C ASP A 107 -6.75 14.49 3.75
N ALA A 108 -5.45 14.65 4.00
CA ALA A 108 -4.55 15.50 3.26
C ALA A 108 -4.44 15.04 1.80
N LYS A 109 -4.72 15.99 0.91
CA LYS A 109 -4.71 15.85 -0.56
C LYS A 109 -3.92 17.02 -1.15
N GLY A 110 -3.60 16.92 -2.44
CA GLY A 110 -2.83 17.94 -3.15
C GLY A 110 -1.36 17.57 -3.33
N SER A 111 -0.59 18.49 -3.89
CA SER A 111 0.82 18.32 -4.24
C SER A 111 1.73 18.55 -3.02
N PRO A 112 2.92 17.93 -2.96
CA PRO A 112 3.91 18.22 -1.95
C PRO A 112 4.15 19.73 -1.81
N GLY A 113 4.18 20.19 -0.56
CA GLY A 113 4.23 21.61 -0.19
C GLY A 113 2.88 22.19 0.25
N SER A 114 1.75 21.55 -0.09
CA SER A 114 0.41 22.01 0.32
C SER A 114 -0.11 21.35 1.61
N GLN A 115 0.61 20.39 2.17
CA GLN A 115 0.16 19.63 3.33
C GLN A 115 0.21 20.44 4.63
N PRO A 116 -0.67 20.12 5.60
CA PRO A 116 -0.57 20.63 6.97
C PRO A 116 0.81 20.41 7.62
N ALA A 117 1.17 21.30 8.53
CA ALA A 117 2.42 21.20 9.29
C ALA A 117 2.52 19.86 10.04
N GLY A 118 3.69 19.24 10.00
CA GLY A 118 3.94 17.93 10.62
C GLY A 118 3.62 16.73 9.73
N LEU A 119 3.05 16.94 8.55
CA LEU A 119 2.88 15.91 7.53
C LEU A 119 3.98 16.00 6.47
N TYR A 120 4.38 14.83 5.99
CA TYR A 120 5.40 14.66 4.98
C TYR A 120 4.88 13.74 3.87
N PRO A 121 5.22 14.00 2.60
CA PRO A 121 5.11 12.98 1.58
C PRO A 121 5.81 11.71 2.07
N TRP A 122 5.25 10.54 1.80
CA TRP A 122 5.77 9.28 2.35
C TRP A 122 7.25 9.01 2.03
N PHE A 123 7.75 9.60 0.94
CA PHE A 123 9.13 9.49 0.45
C PHE A 123 10.06 10.61 0.96
N GLU A 124 9.60 11.51 1.83
CA GLU A 124 10.41 12.60 2.41
C GLU A 124 10.33 12.65 3.94
N VAL A 125 9.78 11.60 4.57
CA VAL A 125 9.63 11.54 6.03
C VAL A 125 11.02 11.52 6.70
N PRO A 126 11.30 12.40 7.68
CA PRO A 126 12.55 12.38 8.42
C PRO A 126 12.81 11.01 9.07
N GLY A 127 14.05 10.51 8.95
CA GLY A 127 14.43 9.22 9.56
C GLY A 127 13.83 7.97 8.90
N MET A 128 13.31 8.09 7.66
CA MET A 128 12.95 6.91 6.87
C MET A 128 14.16 6.02 6.59
N LEU A 129 13.92 4.71 6.50
CA LEU A 129 14.95 3.78 6.06
C LEU A 129 15.35 4.12 4.62
N ARG A 130 16.66 4.14 4.38
CA ARG A 130 17.21 4.23 3.03
C ARG A 130 16.68 3.06 2.21
N ARG A 131 16.12 3.36 1.04
CA ARG A 131 15.63 2.33 0.11
C ARG A 131 16.79 1.85 -0.75
N GLU A 132 16.99 0.54 -0.80
CA GLU A 132 18.05 -0.10 -1.61
C GLU A 132 17.61 -0.33 -3.08
N THR A 133 16.39 0.06 -3.41
CA THR A 133 15.76 -0.06 -4.73
C THR A 133 15.10 1.26 -5.14
N ARG A 134 15.02 1.50 -6.46
CA ARG A 134 14.26 2.60 -7.02
C ARG A 134 12.78 2.24 -7.02
N ILE A 135 11.93 3.10 -6.46
CA ILE A 135 10.49 2.83 -6.35
C ILE A 135 9.75 3.60 -7.44
N VAL A 136 8.96 2.88 -8.24
CA VAL A 136 7.98 3.45 -9.17
C VAL A 136 6.60 3.30 -8.54
N PHE A 137 5.85 4.39 -8.48
CA PHE A 137 4.49 4.39 -7.95
C PHE A 137 3.57 5.31 -8.75
N GLY A 138 2.25 5.10 -8.61
CA GLY A 138 1.26 5.76 -9.46
C GLY A 138 -0.16 5.61 -8.92
N HIS A 139 -0.53 6.48 -7.98
CA HIS A 139 -1.91 6.67 -7.48
C HIS A 139 -2.20 8.12 -7.07
N TRP A 140 -1.15 8.92 -6.92
CA TRP A 140 -1.22 10.27 -6.42
C TRP A 140 -1.11 11.24 -7.60
N SER A 141 -2.25 11.43 -8.28
CA SER A 141 -2.36 12.25 -9.50
C SER A 141 -1.89 13.69 -9.34
N ALA A 142 -1.82 14.23 -8.12
CA ALA A 142 -1.30 15.57 -7.87
C ALA A 142 0.23 15.72 -8.08
N LEU A 143 0.95 14.62 -8.35
CA LEU A 143 2.38 14.61 -8.65
C LEU A 143 2.70 14.74 -10.15
N GLY A 144 1.69 14.71 -11.03
CA GLY A 144 1.86 14.67 -12.49
C GLY A 144 1.33 13.38 -13.08
#